data_AF-A0A928WPQ7-F1
#
_entry.id   AF-A0A928WPQ7-F1
#
_cell.length_a   1.000
_cell.length_b   1.000
_cell.length_c   1.000
_cell.angle_alpha   90.00
_cell.angle_beta   90.00
_cell.angle_gamma   90.00
#
_symmetry.space_group_name_H-M   'P 1'
#
loop_
_entity.id
_entity.type
_entity.pdbx_description
1 polymer ?
#
loop_
_entity_poly.entity_id
_entity_poly.type
_entity_poly.pdbx_seq_one_letter_code
_entity_poly.pdbx_strand_id
1 'polypeptide(L)'
;MPDMSDSDFAEPIESIELPPAEDAAKEGQWLKATLHKWLDEEFLPEIVNEHIAARASQVFVRQRMEGENNLNALVLAILTEMQGYDFSKSFYSEFAVANAVGDLLLDSLGIERCCGN
;
A
#
# COMPACT_ATOMS: atom_id res chain seq x y z
N MET A 1 -35.23 -29.93 -23.03
CA MET A 1 -33.88 -29.33 -23.05
C MET A 1 -34.03 -27.92 -22.54
N PRO A 2 -33.50 -27.56 -21.36
CA PRO A 2 -33.41 -26.18 -20.94
C PRO A 2 -32.11 -25.56 -21.48
N ASP A 3 -32.27 -24.39 -22.06
CA ASP A 3 -31.22 -23.46 -22.45
C ASP A 3 -30.56 -22.90 -21.17
N MET A 4 -29.25 -23.12 -21.02
CA MET A 4 -28.42 -22.58 -19.92
C MET A 4 -27.56 -21.45 -20.50
N SER A 5 -28.22 -20.36 -20.90
CA SER A 5 -27.57 -19.08 -21.13
C SER A 5 -27.70 -18.25 -19.85
N ASP A 6 -26.63 -18.27 -19.06
CA ASP A 6 -26.03 -17.08 -18.44
C ASP A 6 -25.00 -17.57 -17.42
N SER A 7 -23.78 -17.72 -17.93
CA SER A 7 -22.61 -17.82 -17.08
C SER A 7 -22.36 -16.43 -16.52
N ASP A 8 -22.72 -16.25 -15.26
CA ASP A 8 -22.32 -15.13 -14.41
C ASP A 8 -20.79 -15.19 -14.19
N PHE A 9 -20.03 -14.94 -15.24
CA PHE A 9 -18.59 -14.74 -15.13
C PHE A 9 -18.40 -13.37 -14.48
N ALA A 10 -18.08 -13.36 -13.18
CA ALA A 10 -17.56 -12.19 -12.52
C ALA A 10 -16.44 -11.60 -13.38
N GLU A 11 -16.63 -10.38 -13.87
CA GLU A 11 -15.62 -9.71 -14.67
C GLU A 11 -14.32 -9.60 -13.86
N PRO A 12 -13.14 -9.87 -14.45
CA PRO A 12 -11.88 -9.72 -13.75
C PRO A 12 -11.73 -8.28 -13.26
N ILE A 13 -11.40 -8.12 -11.98
CA ILE A 13 -11.11 -6.80 -11.40
C ILE A 13 -9.89 -6.24 -12.13
N GLU A 14 -10.04 -5.07 -12.75
CA GLU A 14 -8.94 -4.40 -13.42
C GLU A 14 -7.82 -4.07 -12.43
N SER A 15 -6.59 -4.33 -12.86
CA SER A 15 -5.42 -4.04 -12.05
C SER A 15 -5.10 -2.54 -12.07
N ILE A 16 -4.81 -1.99 -10.89
CA ILE A 16 -4.37 -0.60 -10.76
C ILE A 16 -2.85 -0.55 -10.87
N GLU A 17 -2.35 0.29 -11.76
CA GLU A 17 -0.93 0.50 -12.01
C GLU A 17 -0.56 1.94 -11.67
N LEU A 18 0.55 2.14 -10.96
CA LEU A 18 1.19 3.42 -10.85
C LEU A 18 1.85 3.78 -12.19
N PRO A 19 2.03 5.07 -12.51
CA PRO A 19 2.94 5.47 -13.58
C PRO A 19 4.34 4.89 -13.36
N PRO A 20 5.12 4.61 -14.42
CA PRO A 20 6.51 4.22 -14.28
C PRO A 20 7.28 5.20 -13.40
N ALA A 21 8.13 4.68 -12.52
CA ALA A 21 8.88 5.51 -11.59
C ALA A 21 9.85 6.45 -12.34
N GLU A 22 9.69 7.75 -12.16
CA GLU A 22 10.68 8.74 -12.64
C GLU A 22 11.87 8.84 -11.67
N ASP A 23 11.58 8.82 -10.37
CA ASP A 23 12.57 8.82 -9.29
C ASP A 23 12.02 8.01 -8.10
N ALA A 24 12.36 6.72 -8.08
CA ALA A 24 11.93 5.81 -7.03
C ALA A 24 12.35 6.27 -5.62
N ALA A 25 13.51 6.92 -5.48
CA ALA A 25 13.99 7.39 -4.18
C ALA A 25 13.13 8.56 -3.66
N LYS A 26 12.76 9.48 -4.55
CA LYS A 26 11.85 10.59 -4.21
C LYS A 26 10.45 10.10 -3.86
N GLU A 27 9.90 9.14 -4.63
CA GLU A 27 8.63 8.50 -4.30
C GLU A 27 8.69 7.80 -2.93
N GLY A 28 9.79 7.10 -2.64
CA GLY A 28 10.03 6.49 -1.33
C GLY A 28 10.06 7.49 -0.18
N GLN A 29 10.71 8.64 -0.35
CA GLN A 29 10.73 9.71 0.65
C GLN A 29 9.32 10.25 0.92
N TRP A 30 8.53 10.45 -0.15
CA TRP A 30 7.13 10.85 -0.02
C TRP A 30 6.31 9.78 0.72
N LEU A 31 6.44 8.51 0.36
CA LEU A 31 5.69 7.43 1.01
C LEU A 31 6.05 7.34 2.49
N LYS A 32 7.34 7.42 2.83
CA LYS A 32 7.80 7.43 4.22
C LYS A 32 7.16 8.57 5.01
N ALA A 33 7.26 9.80 4.52
CA ALA A 33 6.77 10.97 5.22
C ALA A 33 5.24 10.92 5.40
N THR A 34 4.52 10.51 4.37
CA THR A 34 3.05 10.47 4.37
C THR A 34 2.53 9.32 5.24
N LEU A 35 3.15 8.13 5.17
CA LEU A 35 2.80 7.01 6.02
C LEU A 35 3.11 7.30 7.48
N HIS A 36 4.27 7.88 7.81
CA HIS A 36 4.58 8.28 9.19
C HIS A 36 3.53 9.26 9.73
N LYS A 37 3.19 10.29 8.93
CA LYS A 37 2.12 11.22 9.29
C LYS A 37 0.78 10.50 9.54
N TRP A 38 0.40 9.60 8.65
CA TRP A 38 -0.84 8.81 8.80
C TRP A 38 -0.83 7.99 10.09
N LEU A 39 0.28 7.32 10.40
CA LEU A 39 0.45 6.53 11.63
C LEU A 39 0.37 7.39 12.90
N ASP A 40 0.82 8.64 12.84
CA ASP A 40 0.74 9.58 13.96
C ASP A 40 -0.66 10.18 14.14
N GLU A 41 -1.41 10.36 13.05
CA GLU A 41 -2.74 10.99 13.06
C GLU A 41 -3.89 10.01 13.38
N GLU A 42 -3.78 8.75 12.95
CA GLU A 42 -4.84 7.75 13.16
C GLU A 42 -4.95 7.31 14.63
N PHE A 43 -3.83 7.31 15.36
CA PHE A 43 -3.81 7.09 16.81
C PHE A 43 -3.02 8.19 17.53
N LEU A 44 -1.79 7.90 17.95
CA LEU A 44 -0.92 8.84 18.62
C LEU A 44 0.53 8.65 18.17
N PRO A 45 1.35 9.71 18.18
CA PRO A 45 2.74 9.63 17.76
C PRO A 45 3.56 8.68 18.62
N GLU A 46 4.24 7.73 17.97
CA GLU A 46 5.13 6.77 18.61
C GLU A 46 6.46 6.69 17.87
N ILE A 47 7.55 6.49 18.59
CA ILE A 47 8.90 6.36 17.98
C ILE A 47 8.93 5.20 16.96
N VAL A 48 8.13 4.16 17.19
CA VAL A 48 8.04 3.00 16.30
C VAL A 48 7.44 3.34 14.92
N ASN A 49 6.64 4.41 14.82
CA ASN A 49 5.96 4.80 13.57
C ASN A 49 6.98 5.20 12.49
N GLU A 50 8.02 5.94 12.86
CA GLU A 50 9.13 6.30 11.96
C GLU A 50 9.84 5.04 11.42
N HIS A 51 10.03 4.02 12.27
CA HIS A 51 10.68 2.77 11.86
C HIS A 51 9.81 1.94 10.91
N ILE A 52 8.51 1.86 11.19
CA ILE A 52 7.52 1.20 10.34
C ILE A 52 7.49 1.89 8.97
N ALA A 53 7.35 3.22 8.95
CA ALA A 53 7.30 4.00 7.72
C ALA A 53 8.60 3.90 6.90
N ALA A 54 9.75 3.93 7.57
CA ALA A 54 11.04 3.75 6.92
C ALA A 54 11.16 2.36 6.28
N ARG A 55 10.73 1.29 6.96
CA ARG A 55 10.81 -0.07 6.39
C ARG A 55 9.86 -0.27 5.22
N ALA A 56 8.63 0.24 5.31
CA ALA A 56 7.66 0.14 4.20
C ALA A 56 8.17 0.88 2.96
N SER A 57 8.72 2.09 3.16
CA SER A 57 9.35 2.88 2.10
C SER A 57 10.54 2.16 1.44
N GLN A 58 11.41 1.50 2.20
CA GLN A 58 12.54 0.76 1.64
C GLN A 58 12.11 -0.38 0.71
N VAL A 59 11.07 -1.13 1.09
CA VAL A 59 10.52 -2.20 0.24
C VAL A 59 9.92 -1.61 -1.02
N PHE A 60 9.12 -0.56 -0.88
CA PHE A 60 8.52 0.15 -2.00
C PHE A 60 9.60 0.60 -3.00
N VAL A 61 10.62 1.33 -2.55
CA VAL A 61 11.72 1.81 -3.42
C VAL A 61 12.37 0.64 -4.17
N ARG A 62 12.66 -0.47 -3.47
CA ARG A 62 13.26 -1.66 -4.09
C ARG A 62 12.38 -2.20 -5.22
N GLN A 63 11.08 -2.36 -4.99
CA GLN A 63 10.14 -2.83 -6.01
C GLN A 63 10.02 -1.85 -7.19
N ARG A 64 9.94 -0.54 -6.91
CA ARG A 64 9.90 0.50 -7.96
C ARG A 64 11.16 0.46 -8.84
N MET A 65 12.34 0.26 -8.24
CA MET A 65 13.61 0.11 -8.97
C MET A 65 13.68 -1.19 -9.78
N GLU A 66 12.97 -2.25 -9.36
CA GLU A 66 12.79 -3.50 -10.10
C GLU A 66 11.78 -3.37 -11.26
N GLY A 67 11.13 -2.21 -11.39
CA GLY A 67 10.15 -1.91 -12.44
C GLY A 67 8.71 -2.29 -12.10
N GLU A 68 8.44 -2.66 -10.84
CA GLU A 68 7.09 -2.96 -10.39
C GLU A 68 6.24 -1.69 -10.27
N ASN A 69 5.07 -1.71 -10.89
CA ASN A 69 4.11 -0.61 -10.91
C ASN A 69 2.73 -1.03 -10.42
N ASN A 70 2.50 -2.34 -10.29
CA ASN A 70 1.22 -2.88 -9.91
C ASN A 70 0.96 -2.58 -8.43
N LEU A 71 -0.13 -1.85 -8.16
CA LEU A 71 -0.45 -1.43 -6.80
C LEU A 71 -0.59 -2.62 -5.85
N ASN A 72 -1.27 -3.68 -6.28
CA ASN A 72 -1.49 -4.87 -5.46
C ASN A 72 -0.16 -5.61 -5.20
N ALA A 73 0.72 -5.71 -6.19
CA ALA A 73 2.03 -6.32 -6.01
C ALA A 73 2.90 -5.51 -5.04
N LEU A 74 2.89 -4.18 -5.14
CA LEU A 74 3.63 -3.29 -4.24
C LEU A 74 3.13 -3.43 -2.79
N VAL A 75 1.81 -3.39 -2.58
CA VAL A 75 1.19 -3.56 -1.26
C VAL A 75 1.49 -4.94 -0.68
N LEU A 76 1.40 -5.99 -1.50
CA LEU A 76 1.69 -7.36 -1.07
C LEU A 76 3.17 -7.56 -0.70
N ALA A 77 4.09 -6.95 -1.45
CA ALA A 77 5.51 -6.96 -1.12
C ALA A 77 5.78 -6.31 0.24
N ILE A 78 5.13 -5.17 0.52
CA ILE A 78 5.22 -4.49 1.81
C ILE A 78 4.62 -5.34 2.92
N LEU A 79 3.42 -5.89 2.73
CA LEU A 79 2.79 -6.79 3.71
C LEU A 79 3.71 -7.95 4.07
N THR A 80 4.30 -8.59 3.05
CA THR A 80 5.21 -9.74 3.23
C THR A 80 6.45 -9.36 4.03
N GLU A 81 7.05 -8.19 3.79
CA GLU A 81 8.16 -7.70 4.60
C GLU A 81 7.71 -7.43 6.04
N MET A 82 6.55 -6.77 6.21
CA MET A 82 6.06 -6.37 7.53
C MET A 82 5.72 -7.55 8.42
N GLN A 83 5.37 -8.73 7.87
CA GLN A 83 5.18 -9.95 8.67
C GLN A 83 6.43 -10.35 9.48
N GLY A 84 7.63 -9.92 9.06
CA GLY A 84 8.88 -10.12 9.81
C GLY A 84 9.19 -9.04 10.85
N TYR A 85 8.32 -8.04 11.02
CA TYR A 85 8.51 -6.92 11.94
C TYR A 85 7.82 -7.18 13.29
N ASP A 86 8.46 -6.73 14.39
CA ASP A 86 7.89 -6.80 15.73
C ASP A 86 6.99 -5.58 16.01
N PHE A 87 5.69 -5.78 15.88
CA PHE A 87 4.65 -4.77 16.17
C PHE A 87 4.24 -4.71 17.64
N SER A 88 4.86 -5.46 18.57
CA SER A 88 4.43 -5.52 19.98
C SER A 88 4.42 -4.17 20.71
N LYS A 89 5.12 -3.16 20.17
CA LYS A 89 5.16 -1.78 20.68
C LYS A 89 4.40 -0.78 19.81
N SER A 90 3.60 -1.26 18.86
CA SER A 90 2.84 -0.45 17.91
C SER A 90 1.34 -0.60 18.14
N PHE A 91 0.59 0.43 17.75
CA PHE A 91 -0.87 0.35 17.64
C PHE A 91 -1.34 -0.35 16.36
N TYR A 92 -0.41 -0.62 15.44
CA TYR A 92 -0.68 -1.14 14.11
C TYR A 92 -0.19 -2.57 13.95
N SER A 93 -0.78 -3.26 12.98
CA SER A 93 -0.31 -4.53 12.44
C SER A 93 0.29 -4.35 11.05
N GLU A 94 0.95 -5.38 10.54
CA GLU A 94 1.42 -5.49 9.16
C GLU A 94 0.32 -5.23 8.13
N PHE A 95 -0.91 -5.72 8.40
CA PHE A 95 -2.06 -5.52 7.54
C PHE A 95 -2.55 -4.07 7.57
N ALA A 96 -2.60 -3.44 8.74
CA ALA A 96 -2.99 -2.04 8.85
C ALA A 96 -2.03 -1.13 8.07
N VAL A 97 -0.73 -1.38 8.18
CA VAL A 97 0.30 -0.64 7.44
C VAL A 97 0.17 -0.87 5.94
N ALA A 98 -0.01 -2.12 5.49
CA ALA A 98 -0.16 -2.44 4.07
C ALA A 98 -1.41 -1.78 3.47
N ASN A 99 -2.53 -1.80 4.19
CA ASN A 99 -3.76 -1.15 3.76
C ASN A 99 -3.58 0.38 3.68
N ALA A 100 -2.97 0.99 4.70
CA ALA A 100 -2.68 2.42 4.69
C ALA A 100 -1.78 2.80 3.51
N VAL A 101 -0.78 1.98 3.16
CA VAL A 101 0.04 2.23 1.96
C VAL A 101 -0.81 2.17 0.69
N GLY A 102 -1.63 1.14 0.51
CA GLY A 102 -2.49 1.03 -0.67
C GLY A 102 -3.40 2.25 -0.84
N ASP A 103 -4.04 2.67 0.24
CA ASP A 103 -4.85 3.87 0.34
C ASP A 103 -4.08 5.15 -0.04
N LEU A 104 -2.88 5.34 0.49
CA LEU A 104 -2.04 6.50 0.15
C LEU A 104 -1.59 6.50 -1.31
N LEU A 105 -1.32 5.32 -1.89
CA LEU A 105 -0.98 5.19 -3.30
C LEU A 105 -2.18 5.52 -4.19
N LEU A 106 -3.39 5.06 -3.84
CA LEU A 106 -4.63 5.41 -4.55
C LEU A 106 -4.87 6.93 -4.54
N ASP A 107 -4.71 7.57 -3.38
CA ASP A 107 -4.82 9.02 -3.26
C ASP A 107 -3.81 9.75 -4.16
N SER A 108 -2.58 9.23 -4.26
CA SER A 108 -1.55 9.82 -5.12
C SER A 108 -1.90 9.78 -6.61
N LEU A 109 -2.76 8.83 -7.01
CA LEU A 109 -3.29 8.70 -8.36
C LEU A 109 -4.56 9.56 -8.59
N GLY A 110 -5.06 10.22 -7.55
CA GLY A 110 -6.34 10.94 -7.60
C GLY A 110 -7.55 10.02 -7.72
N ILE A 111 -7.40 8.74 -7.37
CA ILE A 111 -8.51 7.78 -7.34
C ILE A 111 -9.20 7.95 -5.99
N GLU A 112 -10.44 8.46 -6.00
CA GLU A 112 -11.21 8.62 -4.77
C GLU A 112 -11.46 7.26 -4.10
N ARG A 113 -11.20 7.21 -2.79
CA ARG A 113 -11.55 6.06 -1.97
C ARG A 113 -13.06 5.92 -1.99
N CYS A 114 -13.56 4.76 -2.44
CA CYS A 114 -14.96 4.42 -2.29
C CYS A 114 -15.25 4.16 -0.80
N CYS A 115 -15.61 5.23 -0.08
CA CYS A 115 -16.06 5.33 1.32
C CYS A 115 -14.98 5.74 2.35
N GLY A 116 -15.16 6.94 2.91
CA GLY A 116 -14.47 7.48 4.08
C GLY A 116 -14.45 9.00 4.05
N ASN A 117 -15.45 9.64 4.69
CA ASN A 117 -15.51 11.10 4.90
C ASN A 117 -14.54 11.55 5.99
#